data_AF-A0A7Z3BP45-F1
#
_entry.id   AF-A0A7Z3BP45-F1
#
_cell.length_a   1.000
_cell.length_b   1.000
_cell.length_c   1.000
_cell.angle_alpha   90.00
_cell.angle_beta   90.00
_cell.angle_gamma   90.00
#
_symmetry.space_group_name_H-M   'P 1'
#
loop_
_entity.id
_entity.type
_entity.pdbx_description
1 polymer ?
#
loop_
_entity_poly.entity_id
_entity_poly.type
_entity_poly.pdbx_seq_one_letter_code
_entity_poly.pdbx_strand_id
1 'polypeptide(L)' 'MTRREFLDSLTVGDRVNIDMGSRGLVPAKIVKSSPGLLHVKFGSEVRRFVRKDGGTLYSPSSSKSWLVPMEVAHV' A
#
# COMPACT_ATOMS: atom_id res chain seq x y z
N MET A 1 -11.62 -7.12 -9.86
CA MET A 1 -10.93 -5.82 -9.77
C MET A 1 -9.47 -6.04 -10.14
N THR A 2 -8.96 -5.26 -11.09
CA THR A 2 -7.53 -5.29 -11.47
C THR A 2 -6.69 -4.51 -10.46
N ARG A 3 -5.37 -4.73 -10.43
CA ARG A 3 -4.46 -3.94 -9.56
C ARG A 3 -4.55 -2.45 -9.84
N ARG A 4 -4.69 -2.04 -11.12
CA ARG A 4 -4.78 -0.63 -11.49
C ARG A 4 -6.07 0.01 -10.96
N GLU A 5 -7.20 -0.67 -11.11
CA GLU A 5 -8.50 -0.24 -10.55
C GLU A 5 -8.43 -0.11 -9.02
N PHE A 6 -7.80 -1.08 -8.34
CA PHE A 6 -7.58 -1.00 -6.90
C PHE A 6 -6.76 0.22 -6.51
N LEU A 7 -5.60 0.43 -7.14
CA LEU A 7 -4.72 1.55 -6.79
C LEU A 7 -5.35 2.90 -7.11
N ASP A 8 -6.14 2.98 -8.19
CA ASP A 8 -6.85 4.19 -8.58
C ASP A 8 -8.02 4.50 -7.66
N SER A 9 -8.68 3.49 -7.07
CA SER A 9 -9.77 3.68 -6.12
C SER A 9 -9.31 4.16 -4.73
N LEU A 10 -8.02 4.05 -4.39
CA LEU A 10 -7.51 4.43 -3.06
C LEU A 10 -7.58 5.94 -2.80
N THR A 11 -8.19 6.28 -1.67
CA THR A 11 -8.37 7.63 -1.12
C THR A 11 -7.82 7.74 0.31
N VAL A 12 -7.70 8.97 0.82
CA VAL A 12 -7.23 9.19 2.19
C VAL A 12 -8.26 8.63 3.18
N GLY A 13 -7.82 7.78 4.10
CA GLY A 13 -8.71 7.08 5.02
C GLY A 13 -8.75 5.58 4.81
N ASP A 14 -8.54 5.13 3.57
CA ASP A 14 -8.66 3.72 3.20
C ASP A 14 -7.64 2.83 3.91
N ARG A 15 -8.09 1.62 4.26
CA ARG A 15 -7.27 0.57 4.84
C ARG A 15 -6.78 -0.36 3.74
N VAL A 16 -5.50 -0.70 3.82
CA VAL A 16 -4.81 -1.56 2.86
C VAL A 16 -3.85 -2.46 3.62
N ASN A 17 -3.38 -3.53 2.97
CA ASN A 17 -2.23 -4.27 3.44
C ASN A 17 -0.98 -3.87 2.64
N ILE A 18 0.16 -3.93 3.31
CA ILE A 18 1.48 -3.87 2.69
C ILE A 18 2.03 -5.28 2.69
N ASP A 19 2.25 -5.85 1.51
CA ASP A 19 3.01 -7.08 1.35
C ASP A 19 4.50 -6.76 1.51
N MET A 20 5.11 -7.27 2.58
CA MET A 20 6.54 -7.10 2.90
C MET A 20 7.37 -8.33 2.48
N GLY A 21 6.85 -9.20 1.62
CA GLY A 21 7.49 -10.43 1.18
C GLY A 21 7.57 -11.46 2.31
N SER A 22 8.78 -11.89 2.69
CA SER A 22 8.98 -12.91 3.73
C SER A 22 8.50 -12.50 5.12
N ARG A 23 8.25 -11.20 5.36
CA ARG A 23 7.69 -10.68 6.61
C ARG A 23 6.15 -10.72 6.65
N GLY A 24 5.49 -11.11 5.55
CA GLY A 24 4.04 -11.20 5.44
C GLY A 24 3.34 -9.86 5.20
N LEU A 25 2.03 -9.86 5.46
CA LEU A 25 1.16 -8.70 5.26
C LEU A 25 1.10 -7.82 6.50
N VAL A 26 1.24 -6.51 6.31
CA VAL A 26 1.14 -5.51 7.38
C VAL A 26 -0.05 -4.59 7.11
N PRO A 27 -1.02 -4.50 8.03
CA PRO A 27 -2.15 -3.59 7.87
C PRO A 27 -1.71 -2.13 7.96
N ALA A 28 -2.26 -1.29 7.10
CA ALA A 28 -1.87 0.09 6.93
C ALA A 28 -3.05 0.98 6.52
N LYS A 29 -2.81 2.30 6.52
CA LYS A 29 -3.81 3.31 6.18
C LYS A 29 -3.25 4.35 5.21
N ILE A 30 -4.02 4.74 4.20
CA ILE A 30 -3.68 5.87 3.34
C ILE A 30 -3.85 7.18 4.14
N VAL A 31 -2.76 7.94 4.27
CA VAL A 31 -2.74 9.21 5.01
C VAL A 31 -2.58 10.43 4.10
N LYS A 32 -2.05 10.25 2.89
CA LYS A 32 -2.02 11.30 1.86
C LYS A 32 -2.07 10.66 0.48
N SER A 33 -2.83 11.24 -0.42
CA SER A 33 -3.00 10.78 -1.79
C SER A 33 -2.66 11.90 -2.77
N SER A 34 -1.88 11.58 -3.80
CA SER A 34 -1.64 12.45 -4.95
C SER A 34 -1.69 11.63 -6.25
N PRO A 35 -1.75 12.27 -7.43
CA PRO A 35 -1.91 11.55 -8.71
C PRO A 35 -0.84 10.49 -8.98
N GLY A 36 0.38 10.65 -8.46
CA GLY A 36 1.47 9.70 -8.66
C GLY A 36 1.85 8.86 -7.43
N LEU A 37 1.41 9.26 -6.23
CA LEU A 37 1.94 8.72 -4.98
C LEU A 37 0.86 8.55 -3.91
N LEU A 38 1.06 7.49 -3.14
CA LEU A 38 0.32 7.20 -1.93
C LEU A 38 1.27 7.27 -0.75
N HIS A 39 0.90 8.02 0.29
CA HIS A 39 1.56 7.95 1.58
C HIS A 39 0.73 7.07 2.49
N VAL A 40 1.38 6.05 3.03
CA VAL A 40 0.74 4.95 3.73
C VAL A 40 1.39 4.85 5.10
N LYS A 41 0.57 4.92 6.14
CA LYS A 41 0.99 4.81 7.53
C LYS A 41 0.77 3.38 8.04
N PHE A 42 1.78 2.81 8.66
CA PHE A 42 1.71 1.54 9.39
C PHE A 42 2.58 1.65 10.65
N GLY A 43 2.05 1.29 11.81
CA GLY A 43 2.69 1.60 13.08
C GLY A 43 3.01 3.10 13.21
N SER A 44 4.28 3.40 13.50
CA SER A 44 4.83 4.76 13.57
C SER A 44 5.44 5.27 12.25
N GLU A 45 5.53 4.42 11.22
CA GLU A 45 6.16 4.77 9.94
C GLU A 45 5.15 5.33 8.94
N VAL A 46 5.60 6.28 8.12
CA VAL A 46 4.91 6.70 6.89
C VAL A 46 5.81 6.41 5.71
N ARG A 47 5.30 5.64 4.75
CA ARG A 47 6.04 5.22 3.57
C ARG A 47 5.32 5.62 2.29
N ARG A 48 6.09 5.83 1.24
CA ARG A 48 5.59 6.26 -0.07
C ARG A 48 5.50 5.09 -1.02
N PHE A 49 4.40 5.01 -1.74
CA PHE A 49 4.13 4.01 -2.76
C PHE A 49 3.75 4.69 -4.07
N VAL A 50 4.22 4.14 -5.19
CA VAL A 50 3.92 4.66 -6.53
C VAL A 50 2.54 4.20 -6.93
N ARG A 51 1.66 5.12 -7.34
CA ARG A 51 0.27 4.78 -7.71
C ARG A 51 0.19 3.94 -9.00
N LYS A 52 1.22 4.03 -9.87
CA LYS A 52 1.31 3.26 -11.12
C LYS A 52 1.25 1.74 -10.88
N ASP A 53 1.98 1.23 -9.90
CA ASP A 53 2.16 -0.21 -9.66
C ASP A 53 1.97 -0.65 -8.20
N GLY A 54 1.78 0.30 -7.28
CA GLY A 54 1.61 0.05 -5.86
C GLY A 54 2.92 -0.29 -5.15
N GLY A 55 4.06 -0.12 -5.80
CA GLY A 55 5.38 -0.46 -5.25
C GLY A 55 5.94 0.64 -4.35
N THR A 56 6.65 0.23 -3.30
CA THR A 56 7.35 1.13 -2.37
C THR A 56 8.41 1.96 -3.10
N LEU A 57 8.41 3.27 -2.86
CA LEU A 57 9.45 4.19 -3.33
C LEU A 57 10.65 4.18 -2.36
N TYR A 58 11.87 4.13 -2.90
CA TYR A 58 13.12 4.15 -2.13
C TYR A 58 13.24 3.06 -1.05
N SER A 59 12.81 1.81 -1.32
CA SER A 59 13.14 0.71 -0.41
C SER A 59 14.67 0.54 -0.38
N PRO A 60 15.35 0.68 0.77
CA PRO A 60 16.81 0.54 0.88
C PRO A 60 17.29 -0.91 0.69
N SER A 61 16.39 -1.85 0.35
CA SER A 61 16.74 -3.24 0.07
C SER A 61 15.94 -3.80 -1.12
N SER A 62 16.39 -4.94 -1.64
CA SER A 62 15.68 -5.76 -2.62
C SER A 62 14.31 -6.27 -2.13
N SER A 63 13.98 -6.09 -0.84
CA SER A 63 12.61 -6.26 -0.31
C SER A 63 11.75 -5.08 -0.78
N LYS A 64 11.27 -5.21 -2.02
CA LYS A 64 10.17 -4.38 -2.52
C LYS A 64 8.92 -4.74 -1.71
N SER A 65 8.16 -3.74 -1.30
CA SER A 65 6.87 -3.93 -0.64
C SER A 65 5.76 -3.37 -1.53
N TRP A 66 4.61 -4.02 -1.54
CA TRP A 66 3.49 -3.65 -2.41
C TRP A 66 2.21 -3.40 -1.63
N LEU A 67 1.43 -2.43 -2.11
CA LEU A 67 0.06 -2.27 -1.66
C LEU A 67 -0.82 -3.37 -2.24
N VAL A 68 -1.53 -4.04 -1.34
CA VAL A 68 -2.53 -5.04 -1.69
C VAL A 68 -3.84 -4.75 -0.95
N PRO A 69 -4.99 -5.15 -1.49
CA PRO A 69 -6.27 -5.00 -0.81
C PRO A 69 -6.23 -5.62 0.59
N MET A 70 -7.02 -5.09 1.52
CA MET A 70 -7.41 -5.87 2.67
C MET A 70 -8.20 -7.07 2.14
N GLU A 71 -7.75 -8.30 2.40
CA GLU A 71 -8.64 -9.44 2.17
C GLU A 71 -9.86 -9.24 3.07
N VAL A 72 -11.04 -9.20 2.46
CA VAL A 72 -12.27 -9.25 3.22
C VAL A 72 -12.26 -10.64 3.84
N ALA A 73 -12.02 -10.71 5.15
CA ALA A 73 -12.34 -11.91 5.90
C ALA A 73 -13.82 -12.17 5.63
N HIS A 74 -14.12 -13.15 4.78
CA HIS A 74 -15.46 -13.71 4.68
C HIS A 74 -15.74 -14.35 6.03
N VAL A 75 -16.36 -13.57 6.92
CA VAL A 75 -17.03 -14.06 8.12
C VAL A 75 -18.29 -14.80 7.72
#